data_AF-A0A2P5WVA7-F1
#
_entry.id   AF-A0A2P5WVA7-F1
#
_cell.length_a   1.000
_cell.length_b   1.000
_cell.length_c   1.000
_cell.angle_alpha   90.00
_cell.angle_beta   90.00
_cell.angle_gamma   90.00
#
_symmetry.space_group_name_H-M   'P 1'
#
loop_
_entity.id
_entity.type
_entity.pdbx_description
1 polymer ?
#
loop_
_entity_poly.entity_id
_entity_poly.type
_entity_poly.pdbx_seq_one_letter_code
_entity_poly.pdbx_strand_id
1 'polypeptide(L)' 'MKALPLLESSSVTQLMDPRLADKEDDLKVVHCMARAALLCLKNDSGHSISISEVLAVVRGDQRAVLQL' A
#
# COMPACT_ATOMS: atom_id res chain seq x y z
N MET A 1 12.31 -8.79 -2.76
CA MET A 1 11.53 -8.16 -3.87
C MET A 1 12.02 -6.73 -4.10
N LYS A 2 12.32 -6.32 -5.35
CA LYS A 2 12.94 -5.00 -5.64
C LYS A 2 12.12 -3.77 -5.24
N ALA A 3 10.80 -3.91 -5.04
CA ALA A 3 9.91 -2.79 -4.71
C ALA A 3 9.76 -2.51 -3.20
N LEU A 4 10.18 -3.43 -2.32
CA LEU A 4 9.94 -3.33 -0.88
C LEU A 4 10.49 -2.03 -0.24
N PRO A 5 11.73 -1.60 -0.55
CA PRO A 5 12.28 -0.37 0.04
C PRO A 5 11.50 0.91 -0.35
N LEU A 6 10.91 0.93 -1.54
CA LEU A 6 10.09 2.05 -2.00
C LEU A 6 8.73 2.07 -1.31
N LEU A 7 8.16 0.89 -1.03
CA LEU A 7 6.91 0.74 -0.28
C LEU A 7 7.06 1.15 1.20
N GLU A 8 8.24 0.95 1.79
CA GLU A 8 8.51 1.31 3.20
C GLU A 8 8.88 2.78 3.40
N SER A 9 9.58 3.38 2.44
CA SER A 9 10.07 4.78 2.54
C SER A 9 8.99 5.85 2.40
N SER A 10 7.72 5.47 2.20
CA SER A 10 6.59 6.40 1.98
C SER A 10 6.77 7.38 0.79
N SER A 11 7.80 7.19 -0.05
CA SER A 11 8.03 7.97 -1.28
C SER A 11 7.15 7.44 -2.42
N VAL A 12 5.84 7.57 -2.24
CA VAL A 12 4.83 7.03 -3.16
C VAL A 12 4.88 7.68 -4.54
N THR A 13 5.39 8.91 -4.65
CA THR A 13 5.64 9.58 -5.92
C THR A 13 6.66 8.85 -6.81
N GLN A 14 7.58 8.09 -6.23
CA GLN A 14 8.53 7.25 -6.99
C GLN A 14 7.94 5.90 -7.40
N LEU A 15 6.80 5.51 -6.80
CA LEU A 15 6.03 4.32 -7.15
C LEU A 15 4.99 4.61 -8.25
N MET A 16 4.58 5.86 -8.43
CA MET A 16 3.62 6.23 -9.45
C MET A 16 4.21 6.04 -10.85
N ASP A 17 3.43 5.39 -11.71
CA ASP A 17 3.72 5.39 -13.14
C ASP A 17 3.63 6.84 -13.66
N PRO A 18 4.67 7.39 -14.31
CA PRO A 18 4.65 8.77 -14.80
C PRO A 18 3.48 9.09 -15.73
N ARG A 19 2.90 8.08 -16.39
CA ARG A 19 1.70 8.23 -17.24
C ARG A 19 0.43 8.53 -16.45
N LEU A 20 0.47 8.38 -15.12
CA LEU A 20 -0.64 8.61 -14.19
C LEU A 20 -0.40 9.81 -13.25
N ALA A 21 0.66 10.60 -13.49
CA ALA A 21 1.08 11.67 -12.57
C ALA A 21 0.22 12.95 -12.61
N ASP A 22 -0.76 13.03 -13.51
CA ASP A 22 -1.47 14.28 -13.83
C ASP A 22 -2.63 14.63 -12.87
N LYS A 23 -2.92 13.79 -11.86
CA LYS A 23 -4.05 14.01 -10.94
C LYS A 23 -3.63 13.97 -9.48
N GLU A 24 -3.76 15.09 -8.77
CA GLU A 24 -3.43 15.18 -7.33
C GLU A 24 -4.27 14.22 -6.47
N ASP A 25 -5.52 13.94 -6.85
CA ASP A 25 -6.38 12.97 -6.16
C ASP A 25 -5.84 11.53 -6.22
N ASP A 26 -4.97 11.21 -7.18
CA ASP A 26 -4.42 9.87 -7.35
C ASP A 26 -3.41 9.52 -6.24
N LEU A 27 -2.79 10.52 -5.59
CA LEU A 27 -1.79 10.28 -4.54
C LEU A 27 -2.36 9.48 -3.36
N LYS A 28 -3.58 9.83 -2.89
CA LYS A 28 -4.22 9.10 -1.78
C LYS A 28 -4.52 7.64 -2.16
N VAL A 29 -4.98 7.42 -3.39
CA VAL A 29 -5.27 6.08 -3.91
C VAL A 29 -3.99 5.26 -4.00
N VAL A 30 -2.92 5.84 -4.55
CA VAL A 30 -1.62 5.16 -4.68
C VAL A 30 -1.04 4.85 -3.29
N HIS A 31 -1.18 5.75 -2.30
CA HIS A 31 -0.80 5.47 -0.92
C HIS A 31 -1.54 4.26 -0.33
N CYS A 32 -2.85 4.16 -0.55
CA CYS A 32 -3.66 3.03 -0.09
C CYS A 32 -3.22 1.72 -0.77
N MET A 33 -2.96 1.76 -2.08
CA MET A 33 -2.49 0.60 -2.85
C MET A 33 -1.08 0.15 -2.43
N ALA A 34 -0.16 1.10 -2.24
CA ALA A 34 1.20 0.81 -1.78
C ALA A 34 1.20 0.16 -0.39
N ARG A 35 0.37 0.67 0.52
CA ARG A 35 0.22 0.10 1.87
C ARG A 35 -0.37 -1.31 1.84
N ALA A 36 -1.39 -1.55 1.03
CA ALA A 36 -1.97 -2.88 0.83
C ALA A 36 -0.94 -3.87 0.27
N ALA A 37 -0.17 -3.45 -0.74
CA ALA A 37 0.89 -4.28 -1.32
C ALA A 37 1.97 -4.62 -0.27
N LEU A 38 2.40 -3.66 0.55
CA LEU A 38 3.39 -3.90 1.60
C LEU A 38 2.91 -4.95 2.61
N LEU A 39 1.64 -4.89 3.01
CA LEU A 39 1.06 -5.86 3.96
C LEU A 39 1.03 -7.27 3.37
N CYS A 40 0.65 -7.43 2.11
CA CYS A 40 0.69 -8.73 1.41
C CYS A 40 2.10 -9.30 1.31
N LEU A 41 3.11 -8.44 1.18
CA LEU A 41 4.51 -8.84 1.00
C LEU A 41 5.24 -9.13 2.30
N LYS A 42 4.78 -8.58 3.44
CA LYS A 42 5.31 -8.86 4.78
C LYS A 42 4.83 -10.19 5.37
N ASN A 43 4.29 -11.08 4.55
CA ASN A 43 3.78 -12.41 4.92
C ASN A 43 4.82 -13.35 5.57
N ASP A 44 6.10 -12.99 5.60
CA ASP A 44 7.17 -13.79 6.20
C ASP A 44 7.10 -13.87 7.74
N SER A 45 6.28 -13.04 8.41
CA SER A 45 6.22 -12.95 9.89
C SER A 45 5.16 -13.85 10.57
N GLY A 46 4.45 -14.70 9.81
CA GLY A 46 3.45 -15.63 10.37
C GLY A 46 2.07 -15.00 10.66
N HIS A 47 1.88 -13.72 10.37
CA HIS A 47 0.56 -13.06 10.36
C HIS A 47 0.22 -12.65 8.93
N SER A 48 -0.52 -13.52 8.24
CA SER A 48 -1.06 -13.22 6.92
C SER A 48 -2.28 -12.33 7.04
N ILE A 49 -2.23 -11.16 6.42
CA ILE A 49 -3.42 -10.32 6.25
C ILE A 49 -4.46 -11.03 5.38
N SER A 50 -5.74 -10.96 5.73
CA SER A 50 -6.83 -11.52 4.92
C SER A 50 -7.14 -10.63 3.72
N ILE A 51 -7.73 -11.21 2.67
CA ILE A 51 -8.14 -10.44 1.48
C ILE A 51 -9.18 -9.35 1.81
N SER A 52 -10.03 -9.59 2.81
CA SER A 52 -11.00 -8.63 3.34
C SER A 52 -10.32 -7.40 3.95
N GLU A 53 -9.26 -7.59 4.73
CA GLU A 53 -8.49 -6.50 5.32
C GLU A 53 -7.70 -5.74 4.27
N VAL A 54 -7.09 -6.45 3.30
CA VAL A 54 -6.43 -5.82 2.14
C VAL A 54 -7.42 -4.93 1.38
N LEU A 55 -8.64 -5.42 1.12
CA LEU A 55 -9.67 -4.65 0.44
C LEU A 55 -10.09 -3.40 1.22
N ALA A 56 -10.20 -3.49 2.54
CA ALA A 56 -10.50 -2.35 3.40
C ALA A 56 -9.38 -1.29 3.32
N VAL A 57 -8.11 -1.71 3.34
CA VAL A 57 -6.95 -0.81 3.19
C VAL A 57 -6.95 -0.11 1.82
N VAL A 58 -7.21 -0.84 0.73
CA VAL A 58 -7.29 -0.26 -0.64
C VAL A 58 -8.40 0.80 -0.72
N ARG A 59 -9.49 0.63 0.02
CA ARG A 59 -10.62 1.58 0.07
C ARG A 59 -10.34 2.80 0.98
N GLY A 60 -9.17 2.88 1.60
CA GLY A 60 -8.79 3.98 2.49
C GLY A 60 -9.24 3.80 3.94
N ASP A 61 -9.68 2.60 4.35
CA ASP A 61 -9.96 2.33 5.75
C ASP A 61 -8.63 2.25 6.54
N GLN A 62 -8.35 3.32 7.29
CA GLN A 62 -7.14 3.43 8.10
C GLN A 62 -7.16 2.50 9.32
N ARG A 63 -8.34 2.07 9.78
CA ARG A 63 -8.52 1.22 10.98
C ARG A 63 -8.38 -0.27 10.70
N ALA A 64 -8.35 -0.66 9.42
CA ALA A 64 -8.21 -2.06 8.99
C ALA A 64 -6.87 -2.70 9.38
N VAL A 65 -5.92 -1.93 9.92
CA VAL A 65 -4.60 -2.42 10.34
C VAL A 65 -4.34 -1.93 11.77
N LEU A 66 -5.11 -2.41 12.73
CA LEU A 66 -4.92 -2.11 14.16
C LEU A 66 -3.84 -3.00 14.82
N GLN A 67 -2.99 -3.66 14.03
CA GLN A 67 -1.90 -4.50 14.54
C GLN A 67 -0.67 -4.37 13.64
N LEU A 68 0.17 -3.37 13.94
CA LEU A 68 1.60 -3.36 13.63
C LEU A 68 2.34 -2.95 14.90
#